data_AF-V4KK43-F1
#
_entry.id   AF-V4KK43-F1
#
_cell.length_a   1.000
_cell.length_b   1.000
_cell.length_c   1.000
_cell.angle_alpha   90.00
_cell.angle_beta   90.00
_cell.angle_gamma   90.00
#
_symmetry.space_group_name_H-M   'P 1'
#
loop_
_entity.id
_entity.type
_entity.pdbx_description
1 polymer ?
#
loop_
_entity_poly.entity_id
_entity_poly.type
_entity_poly.pdbx_seq_one_letter_code
_entity_poly.pdbx_strand_id
1 'polypeptide(L)'
;MGSKAFVSMILVVSLCAAIFVAQGEAQVQPPPTIPGLFPPGLPVDLVKCWSSLFSVEGCVLEISKSIFSGKFENVEAACCKVFSTLDANCWPQMFPLNPFFPPLLKDNCARIVPKSPAHK
;
A
#
# COMPACT_ATOMS: atom_id res chain seq x y z
N MET A 1 -23.32 29.94 -24.49
CA MET A 1 -22.72 29.80 -23.14
C MET A 1 -21.64 28.71 -23.02
N GLY A 2 -21.32 27.92 -24.06
CA GLY A 2 -20.38 26.79 -23.94
C GLY A 2 -18.89 27.11 -24.15
N SER A 3 -18.54 28.02 -25.06
CA SER A 3 -17.12 28.22 -25.47
C SER A 3 -16.21 28.69 -24.35
N LYS A 4 -16.69 29.56 -23.44
CA LYS A 4 -15.92 30.05 -22.28
C LYS A 4 -15.59 28.94 -21.27
N ALA A 5 -16.51 27.98 -21.07
CA ALA A 5 -16.31 26.87 -20.15
C ALA A 5 -15.29 25.85 -20.71
N PHE A 6 -15.35 25.57 -22.02
CA PHE A 6 -14.36 24.71 -22.68
C PHE A 6 -12.95 25.32 -22.66
N VAL A 7 -12.82 26.60 -22.96
CA VAL A 7 -11.52 27.31 -22.90
C VAL A 7 -10.97 27.31 -21.48
N SER A 8 -11.81 27.55 -20.47
CA SER A 8 -11.41 27.51 -19.07
C SER A 8 -10.94 26.10 -18.65
N MET A 9 -11.63 25.06 -19.10
CA MET A 9 -11.28 23.67 -18.73
C MET A 9 -9.93 23.27 -19.35
N ILE A 10 -9.68 23.64 -20.60
CA ILE A 10 -8.40 23.43 -21.29
C ILE A 10 -7.25 24.16 -20.55
N LEU A 11 -7.46 25.41 -20.12
CA LEU A 11 -6.45 26.17 -19.39
C LEU A 11 -6.10 25.54 -18.03
N VAL A 12 -7.09 25.05 -17.30
CA VAL A 12 -6.89 24.35 -16.02
C VAL A 12 -6.10 23.06 -16.22
N VAL A 13 -6.47 22.24 -17.22
CA VAL A 13 -5.77 20.98 -17.52
C VAL A 13 -4.30 21.22 -17.90
N SER A 14 -4.03 22.24 -18.73
CA SER A 14 -2.66 22.60 -19.11
C SER A 14 -1.81 23.09 -17.93
N LEU A 15 -2.39 23.88 -17.01
CA LEU A 15 -1.70 24.28 -15.78
C LEU A 15 -1.36 23.07 -14.90
N CYS A 16 -2.30 22.13 -14.75
CA CYS A 16 -2.07 20.92 -13.96
C CYS A 16 -0.94 20.06 -14.54
N ALA A 17 -0.91 19.87 -15.87
CA ALA A 17 0.14 19.09 -16.52
C ALA A 17 1.55 19.68 -16.29
N ALA A 18 1.70 21.01 -16.30
CA ALA A 18 2.98 21.65 -16.03
C ALA A 18 3.49 21.43 -14.59
N ILE A 19 2.58 21.35 -13.61
CA ILE A 19 2.93 21.08 -12.21
C ILE A 19 3.47 19.65 -12.05
N PHE A 20 2.85 18.67 -12.72
CA PHE A 20 3.32 17.27 -12.68
C PHE A 20 4.68 17.08 -13.37
N VAL A 21 4.98 17.84 -14.44
CA VAL A 21 6.25 17.75 -15.16
C VAL A 21 7.40 18.44 -14.39
N ALA A 22 7.11 19.54 -13.68
CA ALA A 22 8.13 20.25 -12.89
C ALA A 22 8.60 19.45 -11.64
N GLN A 23 7.79 18.51 -11.15
CA GLN A 23 8.18 17.60 -10.05
C GLN A 23 9.02 16.39 -10.51
N GLY A 24 9.27 16.26 -11.82
CA GLY A 24 9.98 15.11 -12.41
C GLY A 24 11.50 15.13 -12.29
N GLU A 25 12.14 16.24 -11.89
CA GLU A 25 13.59 16.37 -11.89
C GLU A 25 14.13 16.77 -10.51
N ALA A 26 14.78 15.80 -9.84
CA ALA A 26 15.80 15.97 -8.81
C ALA A 26 15.43 16.69 -7.49
N GLN A 27 14.72 16.00 -6.59
CA GLN A 27 15.10 15.98 -5.17
C GLN A 27 14.80 14.59 -4.61
N VAL A 28 15.86 13.82 -4.37
CA VAL A 28 15.90 12.81 -3.29
C VAL A 28 15.82 13.60 -1.99
N GLN A 29 14.63 14.14 -1.68
CA GLN A 29 14.38 14.68 -0.36
C GLN A 29 14.36 13.45 0.56
N PRO A 30 15.21 13.39 1.62
CA PRO A 30 15.05 12.33 2.60
C PRO A 30 13.59 12.33 3.05
N PRO A 31 12.95 11.14 3.16
CA PRO A 31 11.56 11.05 3.57
C PRO A 31 11.36 11.95 4.79
N PRO A 32 10.27 12.74 4.88
CA PRO A 32 10.06 13.61 6.02
C PRO A 32 10.14 12.76 7.30
N THR A 33 11.25 12.91 8.03
CA THR A 33 11.51 12.17 9.26
C THR A 33 10.64 12.78 10.34
N ILE A 34 9.34 12.46 10.32
CA ILE A 34 8.45 12.81 11.43
C ILE A 34 8.94 11.97 12.62
N PRO A 35 9.46 12.61 13.71
CA PRO A 35 9.97 11.88 14.86
C PRO A 35 8.88 10.96 15.41
N GLY A 36 9.14 9.65 15.43
CA GLY A 36 8.21 8.63 15.92
C GLY A 36 7.34 7.95 14.86
N LEU A 37 7.20 8.51 13.65
CA LEU A 37 6.45 7.88 12.54
C LEU A 37 7.35 7.06 11.62
N PHE A 38 8.60 7.51 11.43
CA PHE A 38 9.61 6.80 10.64
C PHE A 38 10.89 6.65 11.47
N PRO A 39 11.24 5.44 11.92
CA PRO A 39 12.50 5.19 12.63
C PRO A 39 13.72 5.63 11.81
N PRO A 40 14.81 6.12 12.42
CA PRO A 40 16.03 6.44 11.68
C PRO A 40 16.64 5.15 11.05
N GLY A 41 16.79 5.12 9.72
CA GLY A 41 17.57 4.09 9.01
C GLY A 41 16.82 3.16 8.05
N LEU A 42 15.95 3.66 7.16
CA LEU A 42 15.12 2.77 6.33
C LEU A 42 15.40 2.89 4.83
N PRO A 43 16.33 2.07 4.29
CA PRO A 43 16.45 1.80 2.86
C PRO A 43 15.54 0.62 2.47
N VAL A 44 14.37 0.47 3.11
CA VAL A 44 13.40 -0.55 2.68
C VAL A 44 12.63 0.06 1.51
N ASP A 45 12.80 -0.55 0.34
CA ASP A 45 12.07 -0.18 -0.84
C ASP A 45 10.57 -0.48 -0.63
N LEU A 46 9.83 0.55 -0.22
CA LEU A 46 8.40 0.47 0.05
C LEU A 46 7.65 -0.08 -1.17
N VAL A 47 8.10 0.28 -2.38
CA VAL A 47 7.53 -0.23 -3.63
C VAL A 47 7.66 -1.75 -3.69
N LYS A 48 8.80 -2.30 -3.27
CA LYS A 48 9.04 -3.74 -3.19
C LYS A 48 8.17 -4.44 -2.14
N CYS A 49 7.87 -3.79 -1.02
CA CYS A 49 6.99 -4.34 0.01
C CYS A 49 5.54 -4.43 -0.47
N TRP A 50 5.06 -3.44 -1.22
CA TRP A 50 3.70 -3.44 -1.75
C TRP A 50 3.55 -4.23 -3.06
N SER A 51 4.61 -4.36 -3.87
CA SER A 51 4.55 -5.02 -5.18
C SER A 51 4.05 -6.46 -5.10
N SER A 52 4.41 -7.18 -4.04
CA SER A 52 3.92 -8.53 -3.82
C SER A 52 2.41 -8.54 -3.65
N LEU A 53 1.82 -7.64 -2.84
CA LEU A 53 0.37 -7.55 -2.67
C LEU A 53 -0.36 -7.15 -3.96
N PHE A 54 0.23 -6.27 -4.78
CA PHE A 54 -0.32 -5.89 -6.08
C PHE A 54 -0.30 -7.04 -7.10
N SER A 55 0.45 -8.11 -6.87
CA SER A 55 0.40 -9.30 -7.73
C SER A 55 -0.93 -10.06 -7.63
N VAL A 56 -1.70 -9.82 -6.56
CA VAL A 56 -3.05 -10.35 -6.38
C VAL A 56 -4.03 -9.20 -6.52
N GLU A 57 -4.86 -9.28 -7.55
CA GLU A 57 -5.91 -8.29 -7.79
C GLU A 57 -6.80 -8.14 -6.54
N GLY A 58 -7.10 -6.91 -6.14
CA GLY A 58 -7.96 -6.64 -5.00
C GLY A 58 -7.32 -6.80 -3.61
N CYS A 59 -6.16 -7.46 -3.47
CA CYS A 59 -5.59 -7.77 -2.15
C CYS A 59 -5.29 -6.51 -1.30
N VAL A 60 -4.74 -5.46 -1.91
CA VAL A 60 -4.53 -4.17 -1.20
C VAL A 60 -5.85 -3.56 -0.73
N LEU A 61 -6.92 -3.69 -1.53
CA LEU A 61 -8.24 -3.19 -1.18
C LEU A 61 -8.87 -4.02 -0.05
N GLU A 62 -8.73 -5.34 -0.06
CA GLU A 62 -9.17 -6.24 1.02
C GLU A 62 -8.47 -5.93 2.34
N ILE A 63 -7.16 -5.74 2.30
CA ILE A 63 -6.35 -5.32 3.46
C ILE A 63 -6.85 -3.96 3.96
N SER A 64 -7.01 -2.99 3.07
CA SER A 64 -7.48 -1.64 3.43
C SER A 64 -8.86 -1.70 4.10
N LYS A 65 -9.81 -2.43 3.50
CA LYS A 65 -11.14 -2.65 4.09
C LYS A 65 -11.05 -3.32 5.46
N SER A 66 -10.14 -4.26 5.63
CA SER A 66 -9.93 -4.94 6.91
C SER A 66 -9.39 -4.01 7.99
N ILE A 67 -8.50 -3.09 7.64
CA ILE A 67 -8.00 -2.05 8.56
C ILE A 67 -9.15 -1.15 9.03
N PHE A 68 -9.95 -0.63 8.09
CA PHE A 68 -11.02 0.33 8.41
C PHE A 68 -12.21 -0.32 9.11
N SER A 69 -12.54 -1.56 8.78
CA SER A 69 -13.68 -2.27 9.38
C SER A 69 -13.31 -3.05 10.65
N GLY A 70 -12.03 -3.36 10.85
CA GLY A 70 -11.56 -4.29 11.88
C GLY A 70 -11.97 -5.75 11.65
N LYS A 71 -12.49 -6.08 10.47
CA LYS A 71 -12.97 -7.44 10.10
C LYS A 71 -12.11 -8.05 9.01
N PHE A 72 -11.84 -9.34 9.11
CA PHE A 72 -10.97 -10.08 8.18
C PHE A 72 -11.72 -11.03 7.24
N GLU A 73 -13.05 -11.06 7.31
CA GLU A 73 -13.92 -11.98 6.54
C GLU A 73 -13.79 -11.82 5.02
N ASN A 74 -13.37 -10.64 4.56
CA ASN A 74 -13.25 -10.30 3.14
C ASN A 74 -11.83 -10.52 2.59
N VAL A 75 -10.89 -11.03 3.38
CA VAL A 75 -9.53 -11.30 2.91
C VAL A 75 -9.47 -12.69 2.29
N GLU A 76 -9.23 -12.75 1.00
CA GLU A 76 -9.18 -14.01 0.26
C GLU A 76 -7.91 -14.80 0.55
N ALA A 77 -7.99 -16.12 0.36
CA ALA A 77 -6.86 -17.03 0.59
C ALA A 77 -5.62 -16.68 -0.26
N ALA A 78 -5.83 -16.19 -1.48
CA ALA A 78 -4.75 -15.74 -2.36
C ALA A 78 -4.02 -14.51 -1.78
N CYS A 79 -4.78 -13.52 -1.30
CA CYS A 79 -4.22 -12.35 -0.64
C CYS A 79 -3.48 -12.75 0.65
N CYS A 80 -4.08 -13.62 1.46
CA CYS A 80 -3.47 -14.15 2.67
C CYS A 80 -2.16 -14.92 2.43
N LYS A 81 -2.08 -15.69 1.34
CA LYS A 81 -0.87 -16.42 0.96
C LYS A 81 0.28 -15.44 0.71
N VAL A 82 0.03 -14.39 -0.07
CA VAL A 82 1.05 -13.40 -0.41
C VAL A 82 1.42 -12.55 0.81
N PHE A 83 0.42 -12.07 1.56
CA PHE A 83 0.63 -11.30 2.78
C PHE A 83 1.51 -12.05 3.80
N SER A 84 1.29 -13.35 3.96
CA SER A 84 2.05 -14.19 4.90
C SER A 84 3.51 -14.39 4.51
N THR A 85 3.86 -14.15 3.25
CA THR A 85 5.23 -14.27 2.71
C THR A 85 6.00 -12.96 2.69
N LEU A 86 5.37 -11.83 3.05
CA LEU A 86 6.04 -10.54 3.14
C LEU A 86 7.15 -10.56 4.20
N ASP A 87 8.26 -9.90 3.88
CA ASP A 87 9.39 -9.75 4.78
C ASP A 87 8.99 -8.96 6.04
N ALA A 88 9.48 -9.37 7.21
CA ALA A 88 9.14 -8.71 8.46
C ALA A 88 9.55 -7.22 8.50
N ASN A 89 10.58 -6.85 7.73
CA ASN A 89 11.06 -5.48 7.61
C ASN A 89 10.07 -4.57 6.85
N CYS A 90 9.09 -5.13 6.13
CA CYS A 90 8.06 -4.36 5.45
C CYS A 90 7.00 -3.79 6.41
N TRP A 91 6.73 -4.45 7.53
CA TRP A 91 5.62 -4.08 8.41
C TRP A 91 5.72 -2.69 9.03
N PRO A 92 6.87 -2.25 9.58
CA PRO A 92 6.97 -0.92 10.18
C PRO A 92 6.73 0.21 9.16
N GLN A 93 7.00 -0.05 7.87
CA GLN A 93 6.84 0.95 6.80
C GLN A 93 5.44 0.97 6.21
N MET A 94 4.81 -0.20 6.08
CA MET A 94 3.46 -0.32 5.56
C MET A 94 2.41 0.08 6.60
N PHE A 95 2.67 -0.16 7.88
CA PHE A 95 1.72 0.04 8.98
C PHE A 95 2.30 0.90 10.12
N PRO A 96 2.82 2.11 9.86
CA PRO A 96 3.48 2.93 10.87
C PRO A 96 2.54 3.37 12.00
N LEU A 97 1.24 3.51 11.70
CA LEU A 97 0.20 3.93 12.66
C LEU A 97 -0.55 2.75 13.29
N ASN A 98 -0.30 1.51 12.85
CA ASN A 98 -1.04 0.34 13.34
C ASN A 98 -0.14 -0.91 13.41
N PRO A 99 0.77 -0.99 14.40
CA PRO A 99 1.71 -2.10 14.53
C PRO A 99 1.05 -3.44 14.88
N PHE A 100 -0.21 -3.44 15.32
CA PHE A 100 -0.94 -4.65 15.70
C PHE A 100 -1.65 -5.31 14.51
N PHE A 101 -1.88 -4.57 13.41
CA PHE A 101 -2.59 -5.10 12.26
C PHE A 101 -1.87 -6.28 11.57
N PRO A 102 -0.56 -6.21 11.28
CA PRO A 102 0.11 -7.31 10.58
C PRO A 102 0.07 -8.64 11.35
N PRO A 103 0.34 -8.68 12.67
CA PRO A 103 0.14 -9.89 13.47
C PRO A 103 -1.30 -10.43 13.41
N LEU A 104 -2.31 -9.56 13.58
CA LEU A 104 -3.72 -9.97 13.59
C LEU A 104 -4.16 -10.54 12.24
N LEU A 105 -3.76 -9.91 11.14
CA LEU A 105 -4.09 -10.42 9.81
C LEU A 105 -3.37 -11.75 9.54
N LYS A 106 -2.11 -11.89 9.95
CA LYS A 106 -1.35 -13.13 9.81
C LYS A 106 -2.03 -14.30 10.56
N ASP A 107 -2.52 -14.07 11.76
CA ASP A 107 -3.24 -15.06 12.56
C ASP A 107 -4.57 -15.47 11.91
N ASN A 108 -5.31 -14.52 11.31
CA ASN A 108 -6.52 -14.82 10.54
C ASN A 108 -6.18 -15.62 9.28
N CYS A 109 -5.14 -15.23 8.55
CA CYS A 109 -4.70 -15.91 7.34
C CYS A 109 -4.25 -17.35 7.62
N ALA A 110 -3.65 -17.64 8.78
CA ALA A 110 -3.28 -18.99 9.18
C ALA A 110 -4.49 -19.94 9.36
N ARG A 111 -5.69 -19.41 9.56
CA ARG A 111 -6.94 -20.19 9.62
C ARG A 111 -7.54 -20.45 8.23
N ILE A 112 -7.30 -19.54 7.29
CA ILE A 112 -7.89 -19.55 5.94
C ILE A 112 -7.03 -20.36 4.98
N VAL A 113 -5.70 -20.19 5.04
CA VAL A 113 -4.76 -20.96 4.24
C VAL A 113 -4.68 -22.36 4.88
N PRO A 114 -5.20 -23.42 4.22
CA PRO A 114 -4.99 -24.76 4.73
C PRO A 114 -3.48 -24.96 4.83
N LYS A 115 -2.98 -25.49 5.96
CA LYS A 115 -1.65 -26.09 5.97
C LYS A 115 -1.65 -27.07 4.81
N SER A 116 -0.96 -26.73 3.72
CA SER A 116 -0.84 -27.61 2.57
C SER A 116 -0.55 -29.02 3.11
N PRO A 117 -1.29 -30.06 2.70
CA PRO A 117 -0.91 -31.40 3.09
C PRO A 117 0.50 -31.61 2.54
N ALA A 118 1.44 -31.97 3.42
CA ALA A 118 2.73 -32.46 3.02
C ALA A 118 2.48 -33.73 2.21
N HIS A 119 2.53 -33.63 0.89
CA HIS A 119 2.52 -34.80 0.02
C HIS A 119 3.80 -35.59 0.31
N LYS A 120 3.60 -36.78 0.87
CA LYS A 120 4.61 -37.82 1.08
C LYS A 120 5.01 -38.45 -0.24
#